data_AF-A0AA85FV98-F1
#
_entry.id   AF-A0AA85FV98-F1
#
_cell.length_a   1.000
_cell.length_b   1.000
_cell.length_c   1.000
_cell.angle_alpha   90.00
_cell.angle_beta   90.00
_cell.angle_gamma   90.00
#
_symmetry.space_group_name_H-M   'P 1'
#
loop_
_entity.id
_entity.type
_entity.pdbx_description
1 polymer ?
#
loop_
_entity_poly.entity_id
_entity_poly.type
_entity_poly.pdbx_seq_one_letter_code
_entity_poly.pdbx_strand_id
1 'polypeptide(L)'
;MKRGQTKGKRDNIRKTSQNDSKKGKEQSTKKTKFYELIARQKQIKNIKLEKKKAIEKKREERLHNRKERNISMQKLTRKGQPVMKHRIKLLLKQLCPGDA
;
A
#
# COMPACT_ATOMS: atom_id res chain seq x y z
N MET A 1 -73.80 14.58 -27.10
CA MET A 1 -72.91 13.97 -28.12
C MET A 1 -72.36 12.64 -27.59
N LYS A 2 -71.87 11.79 -28.51
CA LYS A 2 -71.88 10.32 -28.49
C LYS A 2 -71.10 9.60 -27.36
N ARG A 3 -71.64 8.43 -27.01
CA ARG A 3 -70.99 7.29 -26.34
C ARG A 3 -69.78 6.81 -27.15
N GLY A 4 -68.72 6.38 -26.45
CA GLY A 4 -67.61 5.61 -27.02
C GLY A 4 -67.13 4.55 -26.05
N GLN A 5 -67.64 3.32 -26.19
CA GLN A 5 -67.01 2.12 -25.67
C GLN A 5 -65.79 1.78 -26.54
N THR A 6 -64.75 1.15 -25.99
CA THR A 6 -64.41 -0.25 -26.29
C THR A 6 -63.15 -0.71 -25.55
N LYS A 7 -63.24 -1.98 -25.13
CA LYS A 7 -62.30 -2.75 -24.33
C LYS A 7 -61.03 -3.07 -25.13
N GLY A 8 -59.87 -2.68 -24.63
CA GLY A 8 -58.60 -3.27 -25.02
C GLY A 8 -58.09 -4.20 -23.92
N LYS A 9 -58.55 -5.46 -23.89
CA LYS A 9 -57.86 -6.53 -23.17
C LYS A 9 -56.44 -6.61 -23.75
N ARG A 10 -55.46 -6.04 -23.07
CA ARG A 10 -54.07 -6.39 -23.30
C ARG A 10 -53.83 -7.68 -22.55
N ASP A 11 -53.92 -8.78 -23.29
CA ASP A 11 -53.49 -10.08 -22.83
C ASP A 11 -52.02 -9.96 -22.38
N ASN A 12 -51.82 -9.93 -21.07
CA ASN A 12 -50.50 -10.11 -20.49
C ASN A 12 -50.09 -11.56 -20.76
N ILE A 13 -49.49 -11.79 -21.93
CA ILE A 13 -48.76 -13.01 -22.23
C ILE A 13 -47.67 -13.10 -21.15
N ARG A 14 -47.94 -13.87 -20.09
CA ARG A 14 -46.91 -14.35 -19.18
C ARG A 14 -45.95 -15.15 -20.03
N LYS A 15 -44.86 -14.51 -20.47
CA LYS A 15 -43.66 -15.22 -20.90
C LYS A 15 -43.20 -16.01 -19.69
N THR A 16 -43.50 -17.30 -19.68
CA THR A 16 -42.85 -18.27 -18.78
C THR A 16 -41.38 -18.27 -19.16
N SER A 17 -40.60 -17.42 -18.49
CA SER A 17 -39.16 -17.41 -18.65
C SER A 17 -38.63 -18.70 -18.03
N GLN A 18 -38.43 -19.73 -18.85
CA GLN A 18 -37.51 -20.81 -18.51
C GLN A 18 -36.10 -20.23 -18.46
N ASN A 19 -35.74 -19.62 -17.33
CA ASN A 19 -34.40 -19.11 -17.04
C ASN A 19 -34.03 -19.37 -15.56
N ASP A 20 -34.57 -20.42 -14.95
CA ASP A 20 -34.23 -20.76 -13.55
C ASP A 20 -32.90 -21.51 -13.44
N SER A 21 -32.34 -22.02 -14.55
CA SER A 21 -31.07 -22.76 -14.55
C SER A 21 -29.81 -21.89 -14.66
N LYS A 22 -29.92 -20.60 -15.04
CA LYS A 22 -28.77 -19.67 -15.12
C LYS A 22 -28.45 -18.93 -13.81
N LYS A 23 -29.42 -18.76 -12.91
CA LYS A 23 -29.24 -18.01 -11.64
C LYS A 23 -28.21 -18.64 -10.69
N GLY A 24 -28.14 -19.98 -10.63
CA GLY A 24 -27.20 -20.69 -9.75
C GLY A 24 -25.72 -20.47 -10.09
N LYS A 25 -25.39 -20.36 -11.39
CA LYS A 25 -24.00 -20.13 -11.86
C LYS A 25 -23.53 -18.68 -11.68
N GLU A 26 -24.44 -17.71 -11.71
CA GLU A 26 -24.12 -16.30 -11.47
C GLU A 26 -23.85 -16.00 -9.99
N GLN A 27 -24.54 -16.66 -9.07
CA GLN A 27 -24.29 -16.50 -7.63
C GLN A 27 -22.97 -17.13 -7.19
N SER A 28 -22.57 -18.27 -7.77
CA SER A 28 -21.28 -18.89 -7.45
C SER A 28 -20.10 -18.05 -7.92
N THR A 29 -20.16 -17.49 -9.14
CA THR A 29 -19.10 -16.60 -9.66
C THR A 29 -18.97 -15.30 -8.88
N LYS A 30 -20.08 -14.70 -8.40
CA LYS A 30 -20.04 -13.52 -7.51
C LYS A 30 -19.35 -13.83 -6.18
N LYS A 31 -19.62 -15.00 -5.59
CA LYS A 31 -18.95 -15.45 -4.35
C LYS A 31 -17.45 -15.65 -4.57
N THR A 32 -17.04 -16.30 -5.67
CA THR A 32 -15.61 -16.48 -5.99
C THR A 32 -14.89 -15.15 -6.16
N LYS A 33 -15.46 -14.21 -6.93
CA LYS A 33 -14.92 -12.86 -7.11
C LYS A 33 -14.79 -12.11 -5.79
N PHE A 34 -15.76 -12.28 -4.88
CA PHE A 34 -15.68 -11.67 -3.55
C PHE A 34 -14.49 -12.21 -2.75
N TYR A 35 -14.29 -13.53 -2.72
CA TYR A 35 -13.14 -14.12 -2.02
C TYR A 35 -11.80 -13.72 -2.64
N GLU A 36 -11.70 -13.63 -3.97
CA GLU A 36 -10.51 -13.09 -4.65
C GLU A 36 -10.21 -11.65 -4.24
N LEU A 37 -11.23 -10.78 -4.16
CA LEU A 37 -11.06 -9.40 -3.72
C LEU A 37 -10.57 -9.34 -2.26
N ILE A 38 -11.09 -10.18 -1.38
CA ILE A 38 -10.62 -10.27 0.02
C ILE A 38 -9.16 -10.74 0.07
N ALA A 39 -8.80 -11.75 -0.71
CA ALA A 39 -7.42 -12.24 -0.79
C ALA A 39 -6.47 -11.14 -1.28
N ARG A 40 -6.84 -10.41 -2.34
CA ARG A 40 -6.06 -9.28 -2.87
C ARG A 40 -5.93 -8.14 -1.85
N GLN A 41 -6.99 -7.82 -1.11
CA GLN A 41 -6.91 -6.81 -0.04
C GLN A 41 -5.93 -7.21 1.07
N LYS A 42 -5.92 -8.50 1.46
CA LYS A 42 -4.95 -9.02 2.44
C LYS A 42 -3.51 -8.90 1.91
N GLN A 43 -3.26 -9.27 0.66
CA GLN A 43 -1.94 -9.12 0.03
C GLN A 43 -1.47 -7.67 0.02
N ILE A 44 -2.34 -6.72 -0.36
CA ILE A 44 -2.02 -5.29 -0.38
C ILE A 44 -1.68 -4.78 1.03
N LYS A 45 -2.40 -5.23 2.06
CA LYS A 45 -2.11 -4.87 3.45
C LYS A 45 -0.72 -5.35 3.88
N ASN A 46 -0.37 -6.59 3.55
CA ASN A 46 0.94 -7.16 3.87
C ASN A 46 2.08 -6.39 3.17
N ILE A 47 1.94 -6.12 1.87
CA ILE A 47 2.93 -5.33 1.12
C ILE A 47 3.11 -3.93 1.73
N LYS A 48 2.01 -3.27 2.13
CA LYS A 48 2.10 -1.95 2.78
C LYS A 48 2.83 -2.04 4.13
N LEU A 49 2.57 -3.08 4.90
CA LEU A 49 3.20 -3.31 6.20
C LEU A 49 4.71 -3.55 6.05
N GLU A 50 5.12 -4.38 5.09
CA GLU A 50 6.53 -4.63 4.76
C GLU A 50 7.25 -3.36 4.32
N LYS A 51 6.63 -2.56 3.43
CA LYS A 51 7.17 -1.27 3.01
C LYS A 51 7.39 -0.33 4.19
N LYS A 52 6.43 -0.26 5.13
CA LYS A 52 6.58 0.56 6.34
C LYS A 52 7.74 0.08 7.20
N LYS A 53 7.85 -1.23 7.46
CA LYS A 53 8.97 -1.81 8.22
C LYS A 53 10.33 -1.52 7.56
N ALA A 54 10.42 -1.62 6.24
CA ALA A 54 11.64 -1.30 5.52
C ALA A 54 12.04 0.19 5.64
N ILE A 55 11.05 1.10 5.59
CA ILE A 55 11.28 2.54 5.78
C ILE A 55 11.71 2.84 7.21
N GLU A 56 11.07 2.21 8.19
CA GLU A 56 11.39 2.37 9.61
C GLU A 56 12.81 1.91 9.92
N LYS A 57 13.20 0.71 9.46
CA LYS A 57 14.58 0.23 9.56
C LYS A 57 15.59 1.22 8.96
N LYS A 58 15.30 1.78 7.78
CA LYS A 58 16.15 2.82 7.16
C LYS A 58 16.18 4.14 7.96
N ARG A 59 15.13 4.46 8.71
CA ARG A 59 15.10 5.65 9.59
C ARG A 59 15.93 5.40 10.83
N GLU A 60 15.79 4.24 11.45
CA GLU A 60 16.58 3.82 12.61
C GLU A 60 18.08 3.78 12.28
N GLU A 61 18.45 3.17 11.17
CA GLU A 61 19.85 3.10 10.71
C GLU A 61 20.43 4.50 10.47
N ARG A 62 19.67 5.39 9.81
CA ARG A 62 20.10 6.79 9.63
C ARG A 62 20.26 7.52 10.95
N LEU A 63 19.36 7.29 11.92
CA LEU A 63 19.44 7.91 13.23
C LEU A 63 20.65 7.39 14.02
N HIS A 64 20.90 6.08 13.99
CA HIS A 64 22.06 5.44 14.59
C HIS A 64 23.36 6.04 14.03
N ASN A 65 23.49 6.08 12.70
CA ASN A 65 24.66 6.63 12.03
C ASN A 65 24.86 8.12 12.34
N ARG A 66 23.78 8.90 12.51
CA ARG A 66 23.85 10.29 12.96
C ARG A 66 24.35 10.41 14.40
N LYS A 67 23.87 9.55 15.31
CA LYS A 67 24.31 9.55 16.72
C LYS A 67 25.79 9.19 16.84
N GLU A 68 26.21 8.11 16.19
CA GLU A 68 27.62 7.69 16.08
C GLU A 68 28.51 8.81 15.53
N ARG A 69 28.05 9.48 14.45
CA ARG A 69 28.76 10.63 13.87
C ARG A 69 28.83 11.80 14.84
N ASN A 70 27.76 12.12 15.55
CA ASN A 70 27.76 13.24 16.49
C ASN A 70 28.72 12.97 17.66
N ILE A 71 28.71 11.76 18.22
CA ILE A 71 29.63 11.36 19.28
C ILE A 71 31.08 11.45 18.82
N SER A 72 31.38 10.91 17.63
CA SER A 72 32.73 10.97 17.06
C SER A 72 33.18 12.40 16.73
N MET A 73 32.28 13.24 16.22
CA MET A 73 32.53 14.66 15.94
C MET A 73 32.66 15.51 17.21
N GLN A 74 32.10 15.05 18.34
CA GLN A 74 32.22 15.66 19.65
C GLN A 74 33.55 15.32 20.33
N LYS A 75 34.38 14.42 19.79
CA LYS A 75 35.70 14.13 20.37
C LYS A 75 36.54 15.41 20.43
N LEU A 76 36.69 15.91 21.66
CA LEU A 76 37.48 17.08 21.99
C LEU A 76 38.92 16.65 22.28
N THR A 77 39.86 17.50 21.93
CA THR A 77 41.23 17.40 22.43
C THR A 77 41.26 17.69 23.95
N ARG A 78 42.39 17.42 24.62
CA ARG A 78 42.61 17.72 26.05
C ARG A 78 42.39 19.21 26.41
N LYS A 79 42.34 20.11 25.42
CA LYS A 79 42.05 21.56 25.54
C LYS A 79 40.61 21.95 25.12
N GLY A 80 39.71 20.99 24.89
CA GLY A 80 38.31 21.27 24.53
C GLY A 80 38.08 21.66 23.07
N GLN A 81 39.11 21.67 22.21
CA GLN A 81 38.94 21.94 20.77
C GLN A 81 38.55 20.65 20.03
N PRO A 82 37.57 20.68 19.12
CA PRO A 82 37.21 19.50 18.33
C PRO A 82 38.40 19.03 17.49
N VAL A 83 38.67 17.72 17.47
CA VAL A 83 39.80 17.15 16.71
C VAL A 83 39.52 17.28 15.20
N MET A 84 39.94 18.40 14.60
CA MET A 84 39.68 18.75 13.19
C MET A 84 40.11 17.65 12.20
N LYS A 85 41.21 16.93 12.48
CA LYS A 85 41.69 15.80 11.66
C LYS A 85 40.65 14.67 11.55
N HIS A 86 39.95 14.36 12.64
CA HIS A 86 38.92 13.31 12.64
C HIS A 86 37.66 13.78 11.88
N ARG A 87 37.28 15.06 12.04
CA ARG A 87 36.17 15.67 11.30
C ARG A 87 36.43 15.66 9.79
N ILE A 88 37.63 16.06 9.37
CA ILE A 88 38.06 16.05 7.96
C ILE A 88 38.02 14.62 7.40
N LYS A 89 38.55 13.63 8.14
CA LYS A 89 38.50 12.22 7.72
C LYS A 89 37.07 11.70 7.54
N LEU A 90 36.16 12.05 8.44
CA LEU A 90 34.74 11.67 8.35
C LEU A 90 34.01 12.35 7.18
N LEU A 91 34.37 13.59 6.86
CA LEU A 91 33.82 14.33 5.71
C LEU A 91 34.34 13.74 4.39
N LEU A 92 35.65 13.48 4.30
CA LEU A 92 36.26 12.87 3.12
C LEU A 92 35.70 11.48 2.83
N LYS A 93 35.47 10.64 3.86
CA LYS A 93 34.86 9.32 3.69
C LYS A 93 33.40 9.36 3.21
N GLN A 94 32.69 10.46 3.43
CA GLN A 94 31.33 10.66 2.89
C GLN A 94 31.35 11.12 1.43
N LEU A 95 32.38 11.85 1.02
CA LEU A 95 32.55 12.35 -0.35
C LEU A 95 33.14 11.28 -1.28
N CYS A 96 34.02 10.43 -0.75
CA CYS A 96 34.66 9.32 -1.48
C CYS A 96 34.36 7.99 -0.79
N PRO A 97 33.17 7.38 -0.99
CA PRO A 97 32.79 6.13 -0.34
C PRO A 97 33.56 4.89 -0.84
N GLY A 98 34.43 5.03 -1.85
CA GLY A 98 35.13 3.91 -2.51
C GLY A 98 36.57 3.64 -2.05
N ASP A 99 37.18 4.49 -1.23
CA ASP A 99 38.62 4.44 -0.93
C ASP A 99 38.95 3.89 0.48
N ALA A 100 38.13 2.98 1.01
CA ALA A 100 38.31 2.39 2.34
C ALA A 100 38.53 0.88 2.30
#